data_AF-A0A7V3RQD5-F1
#
_entry.id   AF-A0A7V3RQD5-F1
#
_cell.length_a   1.000
_cell.length_b   1.000
_cell.length_c   1.000
_cell.angle_alpha   90.00
_cell.angle_beta   90.00
_cell.angle_gamma   90.00
#
_symmetry.space_group_name_H-M   'P 1'
#
loop_
_entity.id
_entity.type
_entity.pdbx_description
1 polymer ?
#
loop_
_entity_poly.entity_id
_entity_poly.type
_entity_poly.pdbx_seq_one_letter_code
_entity_poly.pdbx_strand_id
1 'polypeptide(L)'
;ETNEKEYYRLAAQRRTQPPWCERRVHVGVTLTPQEAVFVVRDEGEGFNPELLPDPTDPANLERVCGRGLLLIQTFMDHVEYNERGNQITMVKRRRGTV
;
A
#
# COMPACT_ATOMS: atom_id res chain seq x y z
N GLU A 1 -1.64 15.25 16.90
CA GLU A 1 -2.43 16.25 16.12
C GLU A 1 -1.62 17.07 15.10
N THR A 2 -0.45 17.64 15.43
CA THR A 2 0.32 18.51 14.49
C THR A 2 0.74 17.83 13.18
N ASN A 3 1.11 16.54 13.24
CA ASN A 3 1.58 15.76 12.09
C ASN A 3 0.46 15.45 11.07
N GLU A 4 -0.78 15.31 11.52
CA GLU A 4 -1.92 14.92 10.67
C GLU A 4 -2.36 16.05 9.74
N LYS A 5 -2.53 17.25 10.29
CA LYS A 5 -2.90 18.44 9.49
C LYS A 5 -1.83 18.73 8.43
N GLU A 6 -0.55 18.58 8.79
CA GLU A 6 0.56 18.78 7.87
C GLU A 6 0.59 17.72 6.75
N TYR A 7 0.37 16.44 7.10
CA TYR A 7 0.23 15.36 6.13
C TYR A 7 -0.85 15.66 5.08
N TYR A 8 -2.06 15.99 5.51
CA TYR A 8 -3.17 16.28 4.59
C TYR A 8 -2.94 17.56 3.78
N ARG A 9 -2.32 18.59 4.38
CA ARG A 9 -1.94 19.82 3.68
C ARG A 9 -0.94 19.53 2.56
N LEU A 10 0.11 18.77 2.85
CA LEU A 10 1.12 18.40 1.86
C LEU A 10 0.52 17.56 0.73
N ALA A 11 -0.35 16.61 1.05
CA ALA A 11 -1.08 15.83 0.05
C ALA A 11 -1.94 16.73 -0.85
N ALA A 12 -2.64 17.72 -0.27
CA ALA A 12 -3.44 18.68 -1.03
C ALA A 12 -2.60 19.53 -1.97
N GLN A 13 -1.44 20.00 -1.52
CA GLN A 13 -0.50 20.75 -2.33
C GLN A 13 0.05 19.92 -3.49
N ARG A 14 0.48 18.68 -3.23
CA ARG A 14 1.06 17.79 -4.25
C ARG A 14 0.06 17.42 -5.34
N ARG A 15 -1.24 17.33 -5.04
CA ARG A 15 -2.28 17.04 -6.05
C ARG A 15 -2.36 18.06 -7.18
N THR A 16 -1.81 19.26 -7.02
CA THR A 16 -1.89 20.34 -8.03
C THR A 16 -0.55 20.72 -8.63
N GLN A 17 0.54 20.04 -8.26
CA GLN A 17 1.90 20.42 -8.66
C GLN A 17 2.62 19.28 -9.39
N PRO A 18 3.29 19.53 -10.53
CA PRO A 18 4.21 18.58 -11.12
C PRO A 18 5.38 18.25 -10.17
N PRO A 19 5.92 17.02 -10.20
CA PRO A 19 5.49 15.90 -11.03
C PRO A 19 4.29 15.14 -10.43
N TRP A 20 3.89 15.41 -9.17
CA TRP A 20 2.93 14.58 -8.44
C TRP A 20 1.54 14.51 -9.08
N CYS A 21 1.04 15.61 -9.66
CA CYS A 21 -0.25 15.61 -10.34
C CYS A 21 -0.25 14.92 -11.71
N GLU A 22 0.93 14.70 -12.29
CA GLU A 22 1.11 14.04 -13.59
C GLU A 22 1.35 12.53 -13.43
N ARG A 23 1.76 12.10 -12.24
CA ARG A 23 2.03 10.70 -11.95
C ARG A 23 0.79 9.84 -12.09
N ARG A 24 0.99 8.63 -12.58
CA ARG A 24 -0.05 7.61 -12.71
C ARG A 24 0.16 6.47 -11.72
N VAL A 25 -0.96 5.88 -11.32
CA VAL A 25 -0.99 4.59 -10.63
C VAL A 25 -1.50 3.55 -11.62
N HIS A 26 -0.72 2.49 -11.79
CA HIS A 26 -1.05 1.36 -12.62
C HIS A 26 -1.62 0.25 -11.75
N VAL A 27 -2.80 -0.24 -12.12
CA VAL A 27 -3.48 -1.33 -11.41
C VAL A 27 -3.72 -2.48 -12.39
N GLY A 28 -3.09 -3.61 -12.12
CA GLY A 28 -3.34 -4.88 -12.80
C GLY A 28 -4.17 -5.79 -11.90
N VAL A 29 -5.13 -6.49 -12.48
CA VAL A 29 -5.97 -7.44 -11.77
C VAL A 29 -6.06 -8.73 -12.59
N THR A 30 -5.84 -9.87 -11.94
CA THR A 30 -6.09 -11.19 -12.51
C THR A 30 -6.99 -11.95 -11.55
N LEU A 31 -8.14 -12.38 -12.04
CA LEU A 31 -9.12 -13.12 -11.25
C LEU A 31 -9.30 -14.51 -11.83
N THR A 32 -9.21 -15.51 -10.98
CA THR A 32 -9.53 -16.90 -11.28
C THR A 32 -10.49 -17.43 -10.21
N PRO A 33 -11.14 -18.59 -10.44
CA PRO A 33 -11.92 -19.24 -9.39
C PRO A 33 -11.11 -19.63 -8.14
N GLN A 34 -9.78 -19.71 -8.25
CA GLN A 34 -8.87 -20.15 -7.19
C GLN A 34 -8.24 -18.97 -6.44
N GLU A 35 -8.01 -17.84 -7.12
CA GLU A 35 -7.34 -16.69 -6.53
C GLU A 35 -7.63 -15.37 -7.24
N ALA A 36 -7.42 -14.28 -6.50
CA ALA A 36 -7.38 -12.92 -6.99
C ALA A 36 -5.97 -12.36 -6.79
N VAL A 37 -5.35 -11.90 -7.87
CA VAL A 37 -4.03 -11.26 -7.89
C VAL A 37 -4.21 -9.79 -8.25
N PHE A 38 -3.67 -8.92 -7.41
CA PHE A 38 -3.68 -7.47 -7.60
C PHE A 38 -2.24 -6.99 -7.68
N VAL A 39 -1.91 -6.22 -8.71
CA VAL A 39 -0.61 -5.57 -8.86
C VAL A 39 -0.85 -4.07 -8.90
N VAL A 40 -0.33 -3.34 -7.91
CA VAL A 40 -0.45 -1.88 -7.84
C VAL A 40 0.95 -1.28 -7.93
N ARG A 41 1.18 -0.42 -8.90
CA ARG A 41 2.45 0.28 -9.12
C ARG A 41 2.24 1.78 -9.26
N ASP A 42 3.09 2.57 -8.64
CA ASP A 42 3.16 4.03 -8.83
C ASP A 42 4.48 4.47 -9.50
N GLU A 43 4.59 5.77 -9.77
CA GLU A 43 5.77 6.41 -10.39
C GLU A 43 6.65 7.17 -9.38
N GLY A 44 6.50 6.85 -8.09
CA GLY A 44 7.31 7.37 -7.01
C GLY A 44 8.70 6.71 -6.91
N GLU A 45 9.50 7.16 -5.96
CA GLU A 45 10.83 6.62 -5.69
C GLU A 45 10.78 5.22 -5.07
N GLY A 46 9.62 4.85 -4.51
CA GLY A 46 9.42 3.64 -3.72
C GLY A 46 9.85 3.83 -2.27
N PHE A 47 9.74 2.76 -1.48
CA PHE A 47 10.16 2.73 -0.09
C PHE A 47 10.73 1.35 0.26
N ASN A 48 11.59 1.26 1.27
CA ASN A 48 12.03 -0.04 1.77
C ASN A 48 10.97 -0.62 2.73
N PRO A 49 10.31 -1.75 2.38
CA PRO A 49 9.30 -2.36 3.24
C PRO A 49 9.87 -2.91 4.55
N GLU A 50 11.15 -3.26 4.60
CA GLU A 50 11.81 -3.79 5.81
C GLU A 50 12.03 -2.72 6.89
N LEU A 51 12.00 -1.45 6.50
CA LEU A 51 12.09 -0.32 7.44
C LEU A 51 10.73 0.07 8.02
N LEU A 52 9.65 -0.62 7.63
CA LEU A 52 8.34 -0.37 8.17
C LEU A 52 8.26 -0.91 9.60
N PRO A 53 7.72 -0.12 10.54
CA PRO A 53 7.56 -0.56 11.92
C PRO A 53 6.57 -1.72 11.99
N ASP A 54 6.74 -2.60 12.99
CA ASP A 54 5.89 -3.77 13.20
C ASP A 54 4.41 -3.34 13.28
N PRO A 55 3.57 -3.79 12.33
CA PRO A 55 2.19 -3.35 12.26
C PRO A 55 1.30 -3.95 13.35
N THR A 56 1.80 -4.94 14.10
CA THR A 56 1.12 -5.54 15.25
C THR A 56 1.40 -4.83 16.58
N ASP A 57 2.32 -3.86 16.58
CA ASP A 57 2.61 -3.03 17.75
C ASP A 57 1.42 -2.09 18.05
N PRO A 58 0.84 -2.12 19.28
CA PRO A 58 -0.22 -1.20 19.70
C PRO A 58 0.10 0.29 19.49
N ALA A 59 1.36 0.69 19.55
CA ALA A 59 1.78 2.06 19.30
C ALA A 59 1.59 2.51 17.83
N ASN A 60 1.50 1.57 16.89
CA ASN A 60 1.23 1.83 15.48
C ASN A 60 -0.27 1.81 15.13
N LEU A 61 -1.15 1.36 16.04
CA LEU A 61 -2.62 1.38 15.84
C LEU A 61 -3.21 2.81 15.78
N GLU A 62 -2.61 3.76 16.50
CA GLU A 62 -3.12 5.14 16.60
C GLU A 62 -2.60 6.08 15.49
N ARG A 63 -1.76 5.58 14.56
CA ARG A 63 -1.21 6.39 13.47
C ARG A 63 -2.23 6.58 12.34
N VAL A 64 -2.47 7.84 11.99
CA VAL A 64 -3.39 8.27 10.91
C VAL A 64 -3.01 7.67 9.55
N CYS A 65 -1.71 7.45 9.33
CA CYS A 65 -1.12 6.84 8.15
C CYS A 65 -0.38 5.55 8.54
N GLY A 66 -0.37 4.54 7.66
CA GLY A 66 0.36 3.28 7.86
C GLY A 66 -0.50 2.03 8.05
N ARG A 67 -1.81 2.18 8.25
CA ARG A 67 -2.73 1.02 8.38
C ARG A 67 -2.90 0.22 7.09
N GLY A 68 -2.69 0.84 5.92
CA GLY A 68 -2.85 0.16 4.63
C GLY A 68 -2.02 -1.11 4.54
N LEU A 69 -0.75 -1.04 4.96
CA LEU A 69 0.18 -2.16 4.92
C LEU A 69 -0.19 -3.25 5.94
N LEU A 70 -0.58 -2.86 7.15
CA LEU A 70 -1.13 -3.78 8.16
C LEU A 70 -2.34 -4.55 7.59
N LEU A 71 -3.31 -3.85 7.01
CA LEU A 71 -4.52 -4.46 6.47
C LEU A 71 -4.19 -5.39 5.30
N ILE A 72 -3.28 -4.97 4.41
CA ILE A 72 -2.81 -5.80 3.30
C ILE A 72 -2.17 -7.09 3.82
N GLN A 73 -1.23 -6.99 4.76
CA GLN A 73 -0.58 -8.15 5.37
C GLN A 73 -1.56 -9.04 6.15
N THR A 74 -2.59 -8.45 6.75
CA THR A 74 -3.59 -9.20 7.53
C THR A 74 -4.54 -10.00 6.63
N PHE A 75 -4.96 -9.42 5.50
CA PHE A 75 -6.02 -10.02 4.69
C PHE A 75 -5.52 -10.81 3.49
N MET A 76 -4.37 -10.45 2.93
CA MET A 76 -3.81 -11.12 1.76
C MET A 76 -3.04 -12.37 2.18
N ASP A 77 -3.10 -13.42 1.37
CA ASP A 77 -2.40 -14.68 1.68
C ASP A 77 -0.94 -14.66 1.18
N HIS A 78 -0.60 -13.75 0.26
CA HIS A 78 0.78 -13.46 -0.13
C HIS A 78 0.92 -12.00 -0.57
N VAL A 79 2.06 -11.40 -0.24
CA VAL A 79 2.40 -10.00 -0.55
C VAL A 79 3.87 -9.95 -0.93
N GLU A 80 4.18 -9.30 -2.05
CA GLU A 80 5.54 -9.10 -2.53
C GLU A 80 5.70 -7.66 -3.02
N TYR A 81 6.89 -7.10 -2.83
CA TYR A 81 7.27 -5.79 -3.36
C TYR A 81 8.34 -5.97 -4.43
N ASN A 82 8.34 -5.13 -5.46
CA ASN A 82 9.49 -5.08 -6.37
C ASN A 82 10.73 -4.48 -5.67
N GLU A 83 11.91 -4.66 -6.26
CA GLU A 83 13.18 -4.16 -5.70
C GLU A 83 13.17 -2.65 -5.40
N ARG A 84 12.47 -1.86 -6.22
CA ARG A 84 12.34 -0.42 -6.02
C ARG A 84 11.40 -0.06 -4.87
N GLY A 85 10.48 -0.93 -4.49
CA GLY A 85 9.47 -0.67 -3.48
C GLY A 85 8.34 0.28 -3.91
N ASN A 86 8.10 0.41 -5.22
CA ASN A 86 7.00 1.21 -5.78
C ASN A 86 5.93 0.36 -6.48
N GLN A 87 6.05 -0.96 -6.40
CA GLN A 87 5.04 -1.90 -6.84
C GLN A 87 4.82 -2.94 -5.74
N ILE A 88 3.54 -3.23 -5.49
CA ILE A 88 3.09 -4.31 -4.60
C ILE A 88 2.27 -5.30 -5.41
N THR A 89 2.58 -6.59 -5.25
CA THR A 89 1.80 -7.72 -5.73
C THR A 89 1.11 -8.36 -4.53
N MET A 90 -0.21 -8.50 -4.59
CA MET A 90 -1.02 -9.05 -3.51
C MET A 90 -1.87 -10.20 -4.04
N VAL A 91 -1.82 -11.35 -3.38
CA VAL A 91 -2.58 -12.54 -3.75
C VAL A 91 -3.55 -12.92 -2.64
N LYS A 92 -4.82 -13.08 -2.99
CA LYS A 92 -5.85 -13.67 -2.14
C LYS A 92 -6.30 -14.98 -2.74
N ARG A 93 -6.18 -16.07 -1.99
CA ARG A 93 -6.62 -17.40 -2.42
C ARG A 93 -8.00 -17.68 -1.88
N ARG A 94 -8.83 -18.33 -2.70
CA ARG A 94 -10.11 -18.87 -2.27
C ARG A 94 -9.82 -19.95 -1.23
N ARG A 95 -10.22 -19.71 0.03
CA ARG A 95 -10.23 -20.77 1.03
C ARG A 95 -11.37 -21.72 0.68
N GLY A 96 -11.05 -23.00 0.47
CA GLY A 96 -12.06 -24.03 0.26
C GLY A 96 -12.98 -24.09 1.48
N THR A 97 -14.27 -24.27 1.25
CA THR A 97 -15.18 -24.70 2.30
C THR A 97 -14.76 -26.12 2.67
N VAL A 98 -14.26 -26.32 3.89
CA VAL A 98 -14.10 -27.67 4.47
C VAL A 98 -15.49 -28.25 4.71
#